data_AF-A0A7K2QJF7-F1
#
_entry.id   AF-A0A7K2QJF7-F1
#
_cell.length_a   1.000
_cell.length_b   1.000
_cell.length_c   1.000
_cell.angle_alpha   90.00
_cell.angle_beta   90.00
_cell.angle_gamma   90.00
#
_symmetry.space_group_name_H-M   'P 1'
#
loop_
_entity.id
_entity.type
_entity.pdbx_description
1 polymer ?
#
loop_
_entity_poly.entity_id
_entity_poly.type
_entity_poly.pdbx_seq_one_letter_code
_entity_poly.pdbx_strand_id
1 'polypeptide(L)' 'LQAGTEGGPLLHIQAAAGRRGLTVTLVDSTGSHTRYRIGAQQVVLPTPIPDAVAQQVIENLEHAA' A
#
# COMPACT_ATOMS: atom_id res chain seq x y z
N LEU A 1 0.37 18.66 9.07
CA LEU A 1 0.16 17.23 9.40
C LEU A 1 0.83 16.39 8.31
N GLN A 2 2.15 16.24 8.36
CA GLN A 2 2.89 15.40 7.41
C GLN A 2 3.16 14.08 8.14
N ALA A 3 2.35 13.08 7.84
CA ALA A 3 2.47 11.75 8.41
C ALA A 3 3.81 11.12 7.97
N GLY A 4 4.67 10.82 8.94
CA GLY A 4 5.67 9.76 8.89
C GLY A 4 6.65 9.76 7.71
N THR A 5 7.63 10.65 7.73
CA THR A 5 8.81 10.64 6.86
C THR A 5 9.84 9.59 7.32
N GLU A 6 9.46 8.33 7.51
CA GLU A 6 10.39 7.25 7.88
C GLU A 6 9.90 5.92 7.32
N GLY A 7 10.31 5.56 6.09
CA GLY A 7 10.40 4.17 5.58
C GLY A 7 9.30 3.15 5.94
N GLY A 8 8.04 3.55 6.08
CA GLY A 8 6.99 2.66 6.57
C GLY A 8 6.52 1.65 5.51
N PRO A 9 5.79 0.59 5.93
CA PRO A 9 5.25 -0.43 5.03
C PRO A 9 4.48 0.12 3.83
N LEU A 10 3.80 1.27 4.00
CA LEU A 10 3.12 1.97 2.89
C LEU A 10 4.08 2.54 1.84
N LEU A 11 5.26 3.04 2.23
CA LEU A 11 6.28 3.52 1.29
C LEU A 11 6.84 2.36 0.47
N HIS A 12 7.01 1.19 1.06
CA HIS A 12 7.46 0.01 0.33
C HIS A 12 6.40 -0.46 -0.69
N ILE A 13 5.12 -0.45 -0.32
CA ILE A 13 4.02 -0.74 -1.26
C ILE A 13 4.01 0.30 -2.40
N GLN A 14 4.15 1.59 -2.09
CA GLN A 14 4.22 2.65 -3.09
C GLN A 14 5.41 2.49 -4.04
N ALA A 15 6.58 2.12 -3.52
CA ALA A 15 7.76 1.87 -4.34
C ALA A 15 7.55 0.67 -5.28
N ALA A 16 6.97 -0.44 -4.78
CA ALA A 16 6.66 -1.62 -5.60
C ALA A 16 5.63 -1.31 -6.68
N ALA A 17 4.55 -0.60 -6.33
CA ALA A 17 3.56 -0.12 -7.29
C ALA A 17 4.20 0.80 -8.35
N GLY A 18 5.05 1.74 -7.93
CA GLY A 18 5.77 2.65 -8.81
C GLY A 18 6.69 1.95 -9.80
N ARG A 19 7.34 0.84 -9.39
CA ARG A 19 8.15 0.00 -10.31
C ARG A 19 7.32 -0.62 -11.43
N ARG A 20 6.03 -0.83 -11.21
CA ARG A 20 5.07 -1.32 -12.22
C ARG A 20 4.39 -0.18 -13.00
N GLY A 21 4.75 1.08 -12.75
CA GLY A 21 4.05 2.23 -13.31
C GLY A 21 2.65 2.44 -12.70
N LEU A 22 2.36 1.82 -11.56
CA LEU A 22 1.09 1.94 -10.86
C LEU A 22 1.16 3.04 -9.81
N THR A 23 0.05 3.75 -9.63
CA THR A 23 -0.08 4.79 -8.60
C THR A 23 -0.90 4.27 -7.43
N VAL A 24 -0.46 4.55 -6.21
CA VAL A 24 -1.21 4.26 -4.98
C VAL A 24 -2.01 5.50 -4.59
N THR A 25 -3.32 5.36 -4.47
CA THR A 25 -4.24 6.42 -4.03
C THR A 25 -4.98 5.97 -2.79
N LEU A 26 -5.02 6.78 -1.75
CA LEU A 26 -5.90 6.51 -0.61
C LEU A 26 -7.35 6.76 -1.03
N VAL A 27 -8.20 5.76 -0.85
CA VAL A 27 -9.64 5.84 -1.17
C VAL A 27 -10.42 6.21 0.07
N ASP A 28 -10.17 5.48 1.16
CA ASP A 28 -10.91 5.61 2.41
C ASP A 28 -10.05 5.13 3.57
N SER A 29 -10.22 5.72 4.75
CA SER A 29 -9.59 5.23 5.97
C SER A 29 -10.59 5.18 7.09
N THR A 30 -10.84 3.97 7.57
CA THR A 30 -11.52 3.70 8.83
C THR A 30 -10.46 3.55 9.92
N GLY A 31 -10.84 3.75 11.19
CA GLY A 31 -9.91 3.66 12.32
C GLY A 31 -9.15 2.33 12.43
N SER A 32 -9.66 1.25 11.82
CA SER A 32 -9.03 -0.08 11.83
C SER A 32 -8.47 -0.53 10.47
N HIS A 33 -8.94 0.06 9.36
CA HIS A 33 -8.55 -0.33 8.01
C HIS A 33 -8.49 0.88 7.08
N THR A 34 -7.46 0.93 6.24
CA THR A 34 -7.34 1.89 5.15
C THR A 34 -7.43 1.18 3.80
N ARG A 35 -8.31 1.69 2.94
CA ARG A 35 -8.46 1.24 1.56
C ARG A 35 -7.59 2.09 0.64
N TYR A 36 -6.70 1.43 -0.07
CA TYR A 36 -5.86 1.99 -1.11
C TYR A 36 -6.30 1.47 -2.48
N ARG A 37 -6.12 2.30 -3.50
CA ARG A 37 -6.25 1.94 -4.90
C ARG A 37 -4.86 1.92 -5.49
N ILE A 38 -4.44 0.76 -6.01
CA ILE A 38 -3.16 0.57 -6.68
C ILE A 38 -3.45 0.31 -8.14
N GLY A 39 -3.35 1.36 -8.97
CA GLY A 39 -3.82 1.32 -10.36
C GLY A 39 -5.31 0.96 -10.47
N ALA A 40 -5.62 -0.18 -11.10
CA ALA A 40 -6.99 -0.68 -11.22
C ALA A 40 -7.45 -1.54 -10.03
N GLN A 41 -6.52 -1.99 -9.17
CA GLN A 41 -6.82 -2.86 -8.03
C GLN A 41 -7.13 -2.05 -6.77
N GLN A 42 -8.04 -2.55 -5.94
CA GLN A 42 -8.28 -2.01 -4.59
C GLN A 42 -7.72 -2.97 -3.55
N VAL A 43 -6.96 -2.42 -2.60
CA VAL A 43 -6.31 -3.16 -1.52
C VAL A 43 -6.75 -2.56 -0.19
N VAL A 44 -7.24 -3.40 0.71
CA VAL A 44 -7.59 -2.99 2.07
C VAL A 44 -6.48 -3.43 3.00
N LEU A 45 -5.88 -2.48 3.71
CA LEU A 45 -4.80 -2.73 4.66
C LEU A 45 -5.27 -2.37 6.07
N PRO A 46 -4.94 -3.18 7.09
CA PRO A 46 -5.22 -2.82 8.48
C PRO A 46 -4.36 -1.64 8.92
N THR A 47 -4.82 -0.90 9.93
CA THR A 47 -4.14 0.26 10.48
C THR A 47 -3.83 0.02 11.97
N PRO A 48 -2.55 0.01 12.40
CA PRO A 48 -1.34 0.17 11.60
C PRO A 48 -1.05 -1.02 10.68
N ILE A 49 -0.39 -0.78 9.54
CA ILE A 49 -0.10 -1.81 8.54
C ILE A 49 1.02 -2.72 9.08
N PRO A 50 0.78 -4.03 9.30
CA PRO A 50 1.82 -4.97 9.67
C PRO A 50 2.78 -5.20 8.51
N ASP A 51 4.07 -5.37 8.82
CA ASP A 51 5.12 -5.56 7.80
C ASP A 51 4.84 -6.78 6.91
N ALA A 52 4.37 -7.88 7.49
CA ALA A 52 3.98 -9.09 6.75
C ALA A 52 2.85 -8.82 5.73
N VAL A 53 1.88 -7.98 6.08
CA VAL A 53 0.79 -7.61 5.15
C VAL A 53 1.34 -6.74 4.03
N ALA A 54 2.25 -5.82 4.33
CA ALA A 54 2.89 -5.00 3.32
C ALA A 54 3.74 -5.82 2.35
N GLN A 55 4.54 -6.77 2.87
CA GLN A 55 5.30 -7.72 2.06
C GLN A 55 4.37 -8.51 1.15
N GLN A 56 3.27 -9.06 1.67
CA GLN A 56 2.33 -9.82 0.85
C GLN A 56 1.74 -9.01 -0.31
N VAL A 57 1.45 -7.73 -0.07
CA VAL A 57 0.94 -6.81 -1.11
C VAL A 57 2.02 -6.51 -2.14
N ILE A 58 3.26 -6.29 -1.71
CA ILE A 58 4.41 -6.09 -2.61
C ILE A 58 4.62 -7.32 -3.49
N GLU A 59 4.63 -8.51 -2.91
CA GLU A 59 4.75 -9.76 -3.67
C GLU A 59 3.58 -9.94 -4.63
N ASN A 60 2.36 -9.55 -4.25
CA ASN A 60 1.22 -9.61 -5.14
C ASN A 60 1.38 -8.64 -6.32
N LEU A 61 1.88 -7.42 -6.09
CA LEU A 61 2.16 -6.43 -7.14
C LEU A 61 3.30 -6.88 -8.08
N GLU A 62 4.30 -7.57 -7.55
CA GLU A 62 5.42 -8.10 -8.33
C GLU A 62 5.00 -9.32 -9.18
N HIS A 63 4.06 -10.14 -8.70
CA HIS A 63 3.55 -11.31 -9.41
C HIS A 63 2.31 -11.06 -10.28
N ALA A 64 1.64 -9.91 -10.12
CA ALA A 64 0.58 -9.50 -11.04
C ALA A 64 1.22 -9.15 -12.40
N ALA A 65 1.06 -10.08 -13.35
CA ALA A 65 1.55 -10.02 -14.73
C ALA A 65 0.63 -9.18 -15.63
#